data_AF-A0A4S2DQC6-F1
#
_entry.id   AF-A0A4S2DQC6-F1
#
_cell.length_a   1.000
_cell.length_b   1.000
_cell.length_c   1.000
_cell.angle_alpha   90.00
_cell.angle_beta   90.00
_cell.angle_gamma   90.00
#
_symmetry.space_group_name_H-M   'P 1'
#
loop_
_entity.id
_entity.type
_entity.pdbx_description
1 polymer ?
#
loop_
_entity_poly.entity_id
_entity_poly.type
_entity_poly.pdbx_seq_one_letter_code
_entity_poly.pdbx_strand_id
1 'polypeptide(L)'
;MLVLKLVYSSNLDFVGEIQELKTILKKKDIHIGIVESVELDNHIVKILCDDNSYNQRVKEIINLYMSNVLYKVVLEQYRLKEMLVYLTENYFFLKQEEIIEVEEEIMKVLLGDDILKVDYVIYCMNRINNITEKIKACLEENDEINVNGFIRFRMKELRSDIEEIIDKVIEGYMVEKEYKEFIKLLKYFVDIQESKIDLINIVIDNEGQYFIFDKDEKNIFKEFMKELIEYKIDTEAKIEDIIISGLITNAPKKLIIHGKKNCTNKEFMETIESVFENKVVFCNGCILCIEKQVKL
;
A
#
# COMPACT_ATOMS: atom_id res chain seq x y z
N MET A 1 -6.26 -20.18 38.44
CA MET A 1 -6.01 -18.74 38.69
C MET A 1 -6.72 -17.85 37.67
N LEU A 2 -7.33 -16.74 38.09
CA LEU A 2 -7.82 -15.67 37.19
C LEU A 2 -6.62 -14.90 36.64
N VAL A 3 -6.53 -14.75 35.32
CA VAL A 3 -5.43 -14.02 34.66
C VAL A 3 -5.88 -12.64 34.20
N LEU A 4 -7.05 -12.56 33.57
CA LEU A 4 -7.59 -11.32 33.04
C LEU A 4 -9.12 -11.37 33.05
N LYS A 5 -9.74 -10.26 33.45
CA LYS A 5 -11.18 -10.03 33.35
C LYS A 5 -11.43 -8.81 32.47
N LEU A 6 -12.25 -8.98 31.44
CA LEU A 6 -12.70 -7.90 30.57
C LEU A 6 -14.18 -7.64 30.81
N VAL A 7 -14.55 -6.37 30.91
CA VAL A 7 -15.93 -5.90 31.02
C VAL A 7 -16.21 -4.95 29.87
N TYR A 8 -17.24 -5.22 29.08
CA TYR A 8 -17.58 -4.42 27.90
C TYR A 8 -19.09 -4.43 27.63
N SER A 9 -19.56 -3.49 26.81
CA SER A 9 -20.98 -3.39 26.45
C SER A 9 -21.26 -4.24 25.21
N SER A 10 -22.52 -4.61 25.04
CA SER A 10 -23.02 -5.49 23.96
C SER A 10 -22.77 -5.00 22.52
N ASN A 11 -22.33 -3.76 22.33
CA ASN A 11 -21.97 -3.22 21.02
C ASN A 11 -20.54 -3.56 20.57
N LEU A 12 -19.73 -4.22 21.41
CA LEU A 12 -18.42 -4.72 21.05
C LEU A 12 -18.49 -6.25 20.91
N ASP A 13 -18.03 -6.78 19.77
CA ASP A 13 -17.97 -8.22 19.51
C ASP A 13 -16.55 -8.62 19.11
N PHE A 14 -15.82 -9.18 20.07
CA PHE A 14 -14.46 -9.69 19.89
C PHE A 14 -14.26 -11.01 20.67
N VAL A 15 -15.35 -11.63 21.13
CA VAL A 15 -15.31 -12.90 21.87
C VAL A 15 -14.77 -14.02 21.00
N GLY A 16 -15.17 -14.04 19.72
CA GLY A 16 -14.67 -15.01 18.74
C GLY A 16 -13.15 -15.03 18.68
N GLU A 17 -12.52 -13.86 18.69
CA GLU A 17 -11.06 -13.74 18.71
C GLU A 17 -10.47 -14.26 20.03
N ILE A 18 -11.07 -13.93 21.18
CA ILE A 18 -10.58 -14.46 22.47
C ILE A 18 -10.64 -16.00 22.49
N GLN A 19 -11.64 -16.63 21.88
CA GLN A 19 -11.72 -18.10 21.83
C GLN A 19 -10.56 -18.73 21.04
N GLU A 20 -9.97 -18.01 20.08
CA GLU A 20 -8.78 -18.50 19.36
C GLU A 20 -7.55 -18.60 20.27
N LEU A 21 -7.42 -17.72 21.27
CA LEU A 21 -6.33 -17.77 22.27
C LEU A 21 -6.24 -19.15 22.91
N LYS A 22 -7.38 -19.76 23.24
CA LYS A 22 -7.44 -21.11 23.83
C LYS A 22 -6.84 -22.15 22.90
N THR A 23 -7.11 -22.04 21.60
CA THR A 23 -6.56 -22.95 20.59
C THR A 23 -5.06 -22.75 20.42
N ILE A 24 -4.58 -21.50 20.43
CA ILE A 24 -3.16 -21.15 20.30
C ILE A 24 -2.36 -21.68 21.49
N LEU A 25 -2.84 -21.44 22.72
CA LEU A 25 -2.15 -21.84 23.94
C LEU A 25 -2.17 -23.37 24.14
N LYS A 26 -3.26 -24.04 23.74
CA LYS A 26 -3.33 -25.50 23.79
C LYS A 26 -2.24 -26.18 22.94
N LYS A 27 -1.86 -25.60 21.79
CA LYS A 27 -0.74 -26.10 20.97
C LYS A 27 0.61 -26.04 21.68
N LYS A 28 0.73 -25.21 22.71
CA LYS A 28 1.93 -25.05 23.57
C LYS A 28 1.78 -25.77 24.92
N ASP A 29 0.81 -26.69 25.03
CA ASP A 29 0.47 -27.41 26.28
C ASP A 29 0.00 -26.51 27.44
N ILE A 30 -0.43 -25.28 27.12
CA ILE A 30 -0.95 -24.32 28.11
C ILE A 30 -2.48 -24.39 28.07
N HIS A 31 -3.07 -24.82 29.18
CA HIS A 31 -4.52 -24.99 29.30
C HIS A 31 -5.16 -23.76 29.95
N ILE A 32 -5.99 -23.06 29.17
CA ILE A 32 -6.79 -21.93 29.67
C ILE A 32 -8.29 -22.22 29.56
N GLY A 33 -9.04 -21.66 30.51
CA GLY A 33 -10.49 -21.56 30.49
C GLY A 33 -10.92 -20.14 30.11
N ILE A 34 -11.95 -20.03 29.29
CA ILE A 34 -12.61 -18.75 28.99
C ILE A 34 -14.04 -18.88 29.50
N VAL A 35 -14.44 -17.99 30.39
CA VAL A 35 -15.78 -17.97 30.98
C VAL A 35 -16.44 -16.66 30.60
N GLU A 36 -17.64 -16.78 30.05
CA GLU A 36 -18.45 -15.66 29.60
C GLU A 36 -19.69 -15.55 30.47
N SER A 37 -20.05 -14.34 30.86
CA SER A 37 -21.28 -14.06 31.57
C SER A 37 -21.80 -12.69 31.18
N VAL A 38 -23.10 -12.49 31.32
CA VAL A 38 -23.75 -11.18 31.14
C VAL A 38 -24.29 -10.74 32.49
N GLU A 39 -23.90 -9.55 32.92
CA GLU A 39 -24.41 -8.91 34.13
C GLU A 39 -25.01 -7.55 33.75
N LEU A 40 -26.33 -7.41 33.91
CA LEU A 40 -27.10 -6.26 33.41
C LEU A 40 -26.89 -6.09 31.89
N ASP A 41 -26.30 -4.96 31.47
CA ASP A 41 -25.99 -4.64 30.07
C ASP A 41 -24.49 -4.86 29.71
N ASN A 42 -23.71 -5.42 30.63
CA ASN A 42 -22.29 -5.67 30.43
C ASN A 42 -22.01 -7.15 30.18
N HIS A 43 -21.23 -7.41 29.15
CA HIS A 43 -20.58 -8.69 28.92
C HIS A 43 -19.29 -8.73 29.72
N ILE A 44 -19.05 -9.88 30.36
CA ILE A 44 -17.86 -10.15 31.14
C ILE A 44 -17.19 -11.39 30.57
N VAL A 45 -15.91 -11.27 30.25
CA VAL A 45 -15.07 -12.39 29.81
C VAL A 45 -13.95 -12.55 30.83
N LYS A 46 -13.80 -13.76 31.38
CA LYS A 46 -12.73 -14.13 32.32
C LYS A 46 -11.83 -15.16 31.68
N ILE A 47 -10.54 -14.86 31.62
CA ILE A 47 -9.49 -15.79 31.21
C ILE A 47 -8.90 -16.41 32.47
N LEU A 48 -9.05 -17.72 32.59
CA LEU A 48 -8.57 -18.54 33.69
C LEU A 48 -7.43 -19.42 33.20
N CYS A 49 -6.38 -19.60 34.00
CA CYS A 49 -5.30 -20.55 33.73
C CYS A 49 -5.24 -21.59 34.85
N ASP A 50 -4.90 -22.84 34.53
CA ASP A 50 -4.62 -23.85 35.55
C ASP A 50 -3.43 -23.43 36.43
N ASP A 51 -3.52 -23.68 37.74
CA ASP A 51 -2.51 -23.21 38.70
C ASP A 51 -1.14 -23.85 38.44
N ASN A 52 -1.09 -25.09 37.92
CA ASN A 52 0.16 -25.76 37.55
C ASN A 52 0.76 -25.22 36.24
N SER A 53 -0.07 -24.62 35.39
CA SER A 53 0.34 -24.05 34.10
C SER A 53 0.69 -22.57 34.19
N TYR A 54 0.15 -21.87 35.21
CA TYR A 54 0.31 -20.43 35.34
C TYR A 54 1.74 -20.03 35.74
N ASN A 55 2.27 -19.06 35.01
CA ASN A 55 3.50 -18.34 35.37
C ASN A 55 3.51 -16.97 34.66
N GLN A 56 4.50 -16.14 35.00
CA GLN A 56 4.64 -14.80 34.44
C GLN A 56 4.70 -14.79 32.90
N ARG A 57 5.41 -15.75 32.30
CA ARG A 57 5.51 -15.87 30.84
C ARG A 57 4.16 -16.18 30.19
N VAL A 58 3.30 -16.97 30.84
CA VAL A 58 1.95 -17.25 30.35
C VAL A 58 1.08 -15.99 30.41
N LYS A 59 1.18 -15.20 31.49
CA LYS A 59 0.50 -13.90 31.60
C LYS A 59 0.95 -12.94 30.50
N GLU A 60 2.24 -12.84 30.22
CA GLU A 60 2.79 -12.01 29.14
C GLU A 60 2.29 -12.43 27.75
N ILE A 61 2.20 -13.73 27.47
CA ILE A 61 1.65 -14.23 26.20
C ILE A 61 0.16 -13.87 26.08
N ILE A 62 -0.60 -14.01 27.17
CA ILE A 62 -2.03 -13.64 27.19
C ILE A 62 -2.17 -12.14 26.97
N ASN A 63 -1.41 -11.31 27.68
CA ASN A 63 -1.45 -9.86 27.53
C ASN A 63 -1.07 -9.40 26.12
N LEU A 64 -0.05 -10.01 25.52
CA LEU A 64 0.34 -9.74 24.13
C LEU A 64 -0.77 -10.14 23.14
N TYR A 65 -1.41 -11.29 23.33
CA TYR A 65 -2.52 -11.68 22.46
C TYR A 65 -3.69 -10.71 22.62
N MET A 66 -4.05 -10.39 23.85
CA MET A 66 -5.16 -9.51 24.17
C MET A 66 -4.91 -8.07 23.73
N SER A 67 -3.66 -7.60 23.70
CA SER A 67 -3.35 -6.28 23.17
C SER A 67 -3.65 -6.19 21.67
N ASN A 68 -3.42 -7.26 20.91
CA ASN A 68 -3.78 -7.32 19.49
C ASN A 68 -5.29 -7.37 19.27
N VAL A 69 -6.04 -8.10 20.10
CA VAL A 69 -7.51 -8.12 20.04
C VAL A 69 -8.06 -6.72 20.34
N LEU A 70 -7.60 -6.09 21.42
CA LEU A 70 -8.03 -4.74 21.79
C LEU A 70 -7.58 -3.68 20.78
N TYR A 71 -6.44 -3.88 20.11
CA TYR A 71 -6.01 -3.00 19.02
C TYR A 71 -7.04 -2.96 17.90
N LYS A 72 -7.53 -4.11 17.43
CA LYS A 72 -8.60 -4.16 16.41
C LYS A 72 -9.88 -3.50 16.89
N VAL A 73 -10.25 -3.70 18.16
CA VAL A 73 -11.41 -3.02 18.74
C VAL A 73 -11.23 -1.50 18.73
N VAL A 74 -10.03 -1.00 19.05
CA VAL A 74 -9.68 0.43 18.95
C VAL A 74 -9.83 0.91 17.50
N LEU A 75 -9.29 0.19 16.53
CA LEU A 75 -9.40 0.56 15.11
C LEU A 75 -10.85 0.67 14.65
N GLU A 76 -11.68 -0.34 14.94
CA GLU A 76 -13.10 -0.32 14.57
C GLU A 76 -13.85 0.84 15.23
N GLN A 77 -13.53 1.15 16.49
CA GLN A 77 -14.13 2.31 17.16
C GLN A 77 -13.69 3.64 16.54
N TYR A 78 -12.42 3.77 16.15
CA TYR A 78 -11.92 4.95 15.47
C TYR A 78 -12.56 5.10 14.09
N ARG A 79 -12.61 4.01 13.31
CA ARG A 79 -13.25 3.94 11.99
C ARG A 79 -14.70 4.42 12.04
N LEU A 80 -15.49 3.88 12.97
CA LEU A 80 -16.92 4.18 13.07
C LEU A 80 -17.24 5.60 13.56
N LYS A 81 -16.35 6.22 14.35
CA LYS A 81 -16.67 7.48 15.06
C LYS A 81 -15.89 8.69 14.58
N GLU A 82 -14.68 8.50 14.07
CA GLU A 82 -13.70 9.58 13.92
C GLU A 82 -13.11 9.63 12.50
N MET A 83 -12.91 8.49 11.84
CA MET A 83 -12.19 8.41 10.56
C MET A 83 -12.80 9.26 9.46
N LEU A 84 -14.12 9.18 9.23
CA LEU A 84 -14.76 9.99 8.19
C LEU A 84 -14.62 11.51 8.47
N VAL A 85 -14.75 11.91 9.74
CA VAL A 85 -14.59 13.31 10.15
C VAL A 85 -13.14 13.75 9.90
N TYR A 86 -12.17 12.95 10.33
CA TYR A 86 -10.75 13.21 10.11
C TYR A 86 -10.42 13.38 8.62
N LEU A 87 -10.91 12.47 7.77
CA LEU A 87 -10.70 12.52 6.32
C LEU A 87 -11.34 13.75 5.70
N THR A 88 -12.58 14.06 6.05
CA THR A 88 -13.30 15.19 5.45
C THR A 88 -12.80 16.56 5.92
N GLU A 89 -12.28 16.67 7.14
CA GLU A 89 -11.72 17.92 7.68
C GLU A 89 -10.30 18.19 7.15
N ASN A 90 -9.44 17.17 7.09
CA ASN A 90 -8.03 17.34 6.72
C ASN A 90 -7.76 17.14 5.22
N TYR A 91 -8.60 16.35 4.55
CA TYR A 91 -8.44 15.95 3.15
C TYR A 91 -9.70 16.29 2.33
N PHE A 92 -10.25 17.49 2.57
CA PHE A 92 -11.49 18.00 1.96
C PHE A 92 -11.49 18.04 0.42
N PHE A 93 -10.33 17.90 -0.21
CA PHE A 93 -10.19 17.85 -1.67
C PHE A 93 -10.48 16.45 -2.26
N LEU A 94 -10.55 15.40 -1.44
CA LEU A 94 -10.94 14.06 -1.87
C LEU A 94 -12.45 14.01 -2.16
N LYS A 95 -12.81 13.39 -3.28
CA LYS A 95 -14.21 13.12 -3.64
C LYS A 95 -14.76 11.97 -2.79
N GLN A 96 -16.08 11.83 -2.74
CA GLN A 96 -16.73 10.76 -1.97
C GLN A 96 -16.26 9.35 -2.37
N GLU A 97 -16.12 9.09 -3.67
CA GLU A 97 -15.62 7.81 -4.19
C GLU A 97 -14.16 7.57 -3.73
N GLU A 98 -13.34 8.61 -3.76
CA GLU A 98 -11.93 8.57 -3.33
C GLU A 98 -11.80 8.35 -1.82
N ILE A 99 -12.68 8.94 -1.01
CA ILE A 99 -12.73 8.70 0.44
C ILE A 99 -13.00 7.22 0.73
N ILE A 100 -13.93 6.60 0.02
CA ILE A 100 -14.25 5.17 0.21
C ILE A 100 -13.04 4.30 -0.16
N GLU A 101 -12.41 4.57 -1.30
CA GLU A 101 -11.20 3.84 -1.75
C GLU A 101 -10.06 3.96 -0.73
N VAL A 102 -9.78 5.18 -0.28
CA VAL A 102 -8.71 5.48 0.68
C VAL A 102 -9.01 4.89 2.06
N GLU A 103 -10.26 4.93 2.52
CA GLU A 103 -10.66 4.29 3.78
C GLU A 103 -10.36 2.79 3.78
N GLU A 104 -10.66 2.10 2.67
CA GLU A 104 -10.34 0.68 2.51
C GLU A 104 -8.83 0.43 2.54
N GLU A 105 -8.03 1.29 1.90
CA GLU A 105 -6.57 1.18 1.90
C GLU A 105 -5.97 1.42 3.30
N ILE A 106 -6.44 2.46 3.99
CA ILE A 106 -6.08 2.77 5.38
C ILE A 106 -6.35 1.56 6.27
N MET A 107 -7.53 0.96 6.17
CA MET A 107 -7.89 -0.17 7.02
C MET A 107 -7.07 -1.42 6.72
N LYS A 108 -6.72 -1.68 5.46
CA LYS A 108 -5.79 -2.78 5.11
C LYS A 108 -4.44 -2.58 5.81
N VAL A 109 -3.88 -1.37 5.71
CA VAL A 109 -2.60 -1.04 6.36
C VAL A 109 -2.69 -1.13 7.88
N LEU A 110 -3.73 -0.58 8.50
CA LEU A 110 -3.90 -0.64 9.96
C LEU A 110 -4.10 -2.09 10.47
N LEU A 111 -4.78 -2.95 9.71
CA LEU A 111 -5.01 -4.35 10.09
C LEU A 111 -3.81 -5.27 9.85
N GLY A 112 -2.77 -4.80 9.16
CA GLY A 112 -1.64 -5.66 8.79
C GLY A 112 -1.81 -6.40 7.47
N ASP A 113 -2.92 -6.20 6.77
CA ASP A 113 -3.22 -6.84 5.50
C ASP A 113 -2.45 -6.13 4.38
N ASP A 114 -1.73 -6.89 3.55
CA ASP A 114 -1.01 -6.37 2.38
C ASP A 114 0.05 -5.28 2.65
N ILE A 115 0.41 -5.03 3.93
CA ILE A 115 1.39 -4.01 4.32
C ILE A 115 2.64 -4.09 3.44
N LEU A 116 3.22 -5.27 3.20
CA LEU A 116 4.51 -5.45 2.50
C LEU A 116 4.63 -4.85 1.09
N LYS A 117 3.55 -4.32 0.51
CA LYS A 117 3.52 -3.74 -0.85
C LYS A 117 3.86 -2.25 -0.90
N VAL A 118 4.00 -1.57 0.23
CA VAL A 118 4.18 -0.11 0.25
C VAL A 118 5.56 0.35 0.74
N ASP A 119 6.02 1.49 0.26
CA ASP A 119 7.37 1.99 0.60
C ASP A 119 7.46 2.52 2.05
N TYR A 120 6.33 2.90 2.63
CA TYR A 120 6.23 3.45 3.99
C TYR A 120 5.89 2.39 5.07
N VAL A 121 6.05 1.11 4.76
CA VAL A 121 5.72 -0.02 5.65
C VAL A 121 6.37 0.06 7.01
N ILE A 122 7.68 0.33 7.04
CA ILE A 122 8.45 0.36 8.29
C ILE A 122 7.89 1.45 9.22
N TYR A 123 7.51 2.59 8.65
CA TYR A 123 6.90 3.68 9.39
C TYR A 123 5.58 3.25 10.03
N CYS A 124 4.66 2.68 9.22
CA CYS A 124 3.36 2.23 9.72
C CYS A 124 3.50 1.12 10.76
N MET A 125 4.35 0.12 10.52
CA MET A 125 4.60 -0.96 11.49
C MET A 125 5.11 -0.43 12.83
N ASN A 126 6.00 0.56 12.83
CA ASN A 126 6.49 1.16 14.08
C ASN A 126 5.36 1.85 14.86
N ARG A 127 4.44 2.52 14.17
CA ARG A 127 3.28 3.18 14.78
C ARG A 127 2.26 2.18 15.32
N ILE A 128 1.96 1.13 14.56
CA ILE A 128 1.10 0.01 15.01
C ILE A 128 1.69 -0.65 16.26
N ASN A 129 3.01 -0.90 16.28
CA ASN A 129 3.69 -1.46 17.45
C ASN A 129 3.61 -0.51 18.66
N ASN A 130 3.75 0.80 18.45
CA ASN A 130 3.61 1.79 19.53
C ASN A 130 2.20 1.75 20.17
N ILE A 131 1.16 1.71 19.35
CA ILE A 131 -0.23 1.55 19.82
C ILE A 131 -0.38 0.24 20.60
N THR A 132 0.13 -0.85 20.05
CA THR A 132 0.01 -2.19 20.64
C THR A 132 0.73 -2.28 21.99
N GLU A 133 1.92 -1.70 22.13
CA GLU A 133 2.64 -1.68 23.41
C GLU A 133 1.94 -0.79 24.45
N LYS A 134 1.33 0.34 24.05
CA LYS A 134 0.50 1.15 24.97
C LYS A 134 -0.70 0.37 25.50
N ILE A 135 -1.36 -0.42 24.65
CA ILE A 135 -2.47 -1.30 25.05
C ILE A 135 -1.97 -2.40 25.99
N LYS A 136 -0.86 -3.05 25.63
CA LYS A 136 -0.25 -4.12 26.42
C LYS A 136 0.18 -3.66 27.81
N ALA A 137 0.83 -2.50 27.92
CA ALA A 137 1.20 -1.91 29.21
C ALA A 137 -0.02 -1.73 30.13
N CYS A 138 -1.17 -1.32 29.56
CA CYS A 138 -2.42 -1.19 30.32
C CYS A 138 -2.92 -2.55 30.87
N LEU A 139 -2.76 -3.64 30.10
CA LEU A 139 -3.12 -5.01 30.49
C LEU A 139 -2.16 -5.61 31.51
N GLU A 140 -0.91 -5.15 31.55
CA GLU A 140 0.08 -5.60 32.54
C GLU A 140 -0.15 -4.99 33.92
N GLU A 141 -0.65 -3.77 33.96
CA GLU A 141 -0.96 -3.04 35.20
C GLU A 141 -2.26 -3.49 35.88
N ASN A 142 -3.21 -4.07 35.11
CA ASN A 142 -4.56 -4.33 35.60
C ASN A 142 -5.06 -5.73 35.19
N ASP A 143 -5.49 -6.52 36.17
CA ASP A 143 -6.10 -7.83 35.94
C ASP A 143 -7.61 -7.72 35.60
N GLU A 144 -8.18 -6.53 35.71
CA GLU A 144 -9.56 -6.20 35.31
C GLU A 144 -9.59 -4.94 34.45
N ILE A 145 -10.13 -5.05 33.23
CA ILE A 145 -10.24 -3.95 32.28
C ILE A 145 -11.69 -3.72 31.90
N ASN A 146 -12.16 -2.48 32.08
CA ASN A 146 -13.36 -2.00 31.41
C ASN A 146 -12.98 -1.50 30.01
N VAL A 147 -13.33 -2.26 28.97
CA VAL A 147 -12.90 -1.99 27.59
C VAL A 147 -13.50 -0.69 27.06
N ASN A 148 -14.76 -0.38 27.39
CA ASN A 148 -15.36 0.90 27.02
C ASN A 148 -14.65 2.10 27.66
N GLY A 149 -14.31 1.96 28.94
CA GLY A 149 -13.51 2.95 29.66
C GLY A 149 -12.14 3.11 29.01
N PHE A 150 -11.47 1.99 28.72
CA PHE A 150 -10.19 1.98 28.02
C PHE A 150 -10.27 2.76 26.70
N ILE A 151 -11.21 2.41 25.81
CA ILE A 151 -11.43 3.11 24.54
C ILE A 151 -11.66 4.61 24.81
N ARG A 152 -12.62 4.96 25.69
CA ARG A 152 -12.99 6.36 25.92
C ARG A 152 -11.83 7.23 26.41
N PHE A 153 -11.00 6.71 27.30
CA PHE A 153 -9.95 7.50 27.95
C PHE A 153 -8.61 7.41 27.21
N ARG A 154 -8.22 6.23 26.74
CA ARG A 154 -6.93 6.00 26.11
C ARG A 154 -6.94 6.26 24.61
N MET A 155 -8.10 6.27 23.93
CA MET A 155 -8.16 6.60 22.49
C MET A 155 -7.46 7.93 22.18
N LYS A 156 -7.54 8.92 23.07
CA LYS A 156 -6.85 10.21 22.91
C LYS A 156 -5.34 10.07 22.68
N GLU A 157 -4.70 9.10 23.32
CA GLU A 157 -3.26 8.85 23.23
C GLU A 157 -2.88 7.92 22.07
N LEU A 158 -3.84 7.15 21.55
CA LEU A 158 -3.65 6.23 20.42
C LEU A 158 -3.95 6.91 19.09
N ARG A 159 -4.88 7.87 19.09
CA ARG A 159 -5.35 8.62 17.92
C ARG A 159 -4.22 9.17 17.06
N SER A 160 -3.25 9.84 17.68
CA SER A 160 -2.14 10.46 16.95
C SER A 160 -1.35 9.45 16.12
N ASP A 161 -1.10 8.23 16.63
CA ASP A 161 -0.38 7.21 15.86
C ASP A 161 -1.26 6.64 14.72
N ILE A 162 -2.59 6.57 14.90
CA ILE A 162 -3.54 6.15 13.83
C ILE A 162 -3.59 7.21 12.72
N GLU A 163 -3.74 8.48 13.10
CA GLU A 163 -3.82 9.63 12.18
C GLU A 163 -2.54 9.79 11.37
N GLU A 164 -1.37 9.62 11.99
CA GLU A 164 -0.11 9.64 11.27
C GLU A 164 0.04 8.47 10.26
N ILE A 165 -0.57 7.31 10.53
CA ILE A 165 -0.63 6.23 9.53
C ILE A 165 -1.56 6.63 8.39
N ILE A 166 -2.73 7.20 8.70
CA ILE A 166 -3.69 7.70 7.70
C ILE A 166 -3.01 8.70 6.77
N ASP A 167 -2.28 9.66 7.33
CA ASP A 167 -1.58 10.68 6.56
C ASP A 167 -0.58 10.06 5.58
N LYS A 168 0.18 9.04 6.01
CA LYS A 168 1.10 8.32 5.11
C LYS A 168 0.40 7.51 4.03
N VAL A 169 -0.73 6.90 4.33
CA VAL A 169 -1.52 6.21 3.31
C VAL A 169 -2.03 7.19 2.27
N ILE A 170 -2.51 8.36 2.70
CA ILE A 170 -3.02 9.39 1.78
C ILE A 170 -1.90 9.99 0.94
N GLU A 171 -0.71 10.23 1.50
CA GLU A 171 0.46 10.65 0.72
C GLU A 171 0.73 9.66 -0.43
N GLY A 172 0.73 8.35 -0.15
CA GLY A 172 0.91 7.31 -1.15
C GLY A 172 -0.19 7.29 -2.21
N TYR A 173 -1.45 7.32 -1.77
CA TYR A 173 -2.62 7.38 -2.65
C TYR A 173 -2.56 8.58 -3.60
N MET A 174 -2.15 9.75 -3.09
CA MET A 174 -2.05 10.97 -3.89
C MET A 174 -0.96 10.86 -4.96
N VAL A 175 0.19 10.27 -4.66
CA VAL A 175 1.24 10.02 -5.66
C VAL A 175 0.73 9.10 -6.77
N GLU A 176 0.04 8.00 -6.41
CA GLU A 176 -0.54 7.11 -7.41
C GLU A 176 -1.63 7.80 -8.26
N LYS A 177 -2.46 8.63 -7.63
CA LYS A 177 -3.49 9.40 -8.31
C LYS A 177 -2.89 10.39 -9.29
N GLU A 178 -1.88 11.15 -8.88
CA GLU A 178 -1.15 12.09 -9.74
C GLU A 178 -0.55 11.36 -10.94
N TYR A 179 0.05 10.19 -10.73
CA TYR A 179 0.55 9.36 -11.84
C TYR A 179 -0.58 8.94 -12.79
N LYS A 180 -1.71 8.43 -12.28
CA LYS A 180 -2.87 8.04 -13.10
C LYS A 180 -3.44 9.23 -13.88
N GLU A 181 -3.50 10.41 -13.28
CA GLU A 181 -3.95 11.64 -13.93
C GLU A 181 -2.97 12.12 -15.00
N PHE A 182 -1.68 12.05 -14.74
CA PHE A 182 -0.63 12.32 -15.72
C PHE A 182 -0.74 11.40 -16.95
N ILE A 183 -0.91 10.09 -16.72
CA ILE A 183 -1.11 9.11 -17.81
C ILE A 183 -2.37 9.43 -18.62
N LYS A 184 -3.50 9.76 -17.97
CA LYS A 184 -4.75 10.15 -18.66
C LYS A 184 -4.53 11.38 -19.55
N LEU A 185 -3.80 12.37 -19.05
CA LEU A 185 -3.47 13.57 -19.81
C LEU A 185 -2.62 13.25 -21.04
N LEU A 186 -1.58 12.41 -20.89
CA LEU A 186 -0.73 12.00 -21.99
C LEU A 186 -1.49 11.22 -23.07
N LYS A 187 -2.37 10.28 -22.66
CA LYS A 187 -3.26 9.56 -23.58
C LYS A 187 -4.10 10.51 -24.41
N TYR A 188 -4.72 11.49 -23.75
CA TYR A 188 -5.53 12.49 -24.43
C TYR A 188 -4.74 13.23 -25.52
N PHE A 189 -3.48 13.64 -25.24
CA PHE A 189 -2.64 14.27 -26.26
C PHE A 189 -2.33 13.34 -27.43
N VAL A 190 -1.95 12.10 -27.15
CA VAL A 190 -1.61 11.09 -28.17
C VAL A 190 -2.81 10.74 -29.06
N ASP A 191 -4.03 10.78 -28.52
CA ASP A 191 -5.24 10.40 -29.26
C ASP A 191 -5.76 11.49 -30.20
N ILE A 192 -5.57 12.77 -29.84
CA ILE A 192 -6.03 13.90 -30.69
C ILE A 192 -5.02 14.29 -31.77
N GLN A 193 -3.76 13.86 -31.64
CA GLN A 193 -2.70 14.21 -32.58
C GLN A 193 -2.75 13.37 -33.86
N GLU A 194 -2.51 14.01 -35.00
CA GLU A 194 -2.26 13.29 -36.25
C GLU A 194 -0.92 12.56 -36.17
N SER A 195 -0.92 11.28 -36.53
CA SER A 195 0.29 10.46 -36.51
C SER A 195 1.28 10.92 -37.58
N LYS A 196 2.47 11.33 -37.15
CA LYS A 196 3.56 11.78 -38.04
C LYS A 196 4.42 10.62 -38.53
N ILE A 197 4.49 9.54 -37.76
CA ILE A 197 5.35 8.38 -38.03
C ILE A 197 4.52 7.09 -37.95
N ASP A 198 4.53 6.28 -39.01
CA ASP A 198 3.74 5.04 -39.05
C ASP A 198 4.21 4.00 -38.02
N LEU A 199 5.52 3.76 -37.96
CA LEU A 199 6.14 2.73 -37.11
C LEU A 199 7.42 3.27 -36.47
N ILE A 200 7.53 3.06 -35.17
CA ILE A 200 8.75 3.30 -34.40
C ILE A 200 9.21 1.99 -33.77
N ASN A 201 10.49 1.70 -33.91
CA ASN A 201 11.19 0.59 -33.25
C ASN A 201 12.07 1.15 -32.14
N ILE A 202 11.83 0.74 -30.89
CA ILE A 202 12.75 1.00 -29.77
C ILE A 202 13.54 -0.27 -29.53
N VAL A 203 14.87 -0.20 -29.68
CA VAL A 203 15.78 -1.31 -29.45
C VAL A 203 16.58 -1.06 -28.19
N ILE A 204 16.48 -1.99 -27.25
CA ILE A 204 17.24 -1.99 -25.99
C ILE A 204 18.32 -3.06 -26.10
N ASP A 205 19.58 -2.63 -26.18
CA ASP A 205 20.70 -3.55 -26.29
C ASP A 205 21.03 -4.24 -24.96
N ASN A 206 22.03 -5.12 -24.94
CA ASN A 206 22.40 -5.87 -23.74
C ASN A 206 23.07 -5.01 -22.64
N GLU A 207 23.50 -3.79 -22.98
CA GLU A 207 24.04 -2.82 -22.03
C GLU A 207 22.96 -1.87 -21.49
N GLY A 208 21.71 -2.02 -21.97
CA GLY A 208 20.58 -1.16 -21.60
C GLY A 208 20.53 0.16 -22.38
N GLN A 209 21.29 0.30 -23.47
CA GLN A 209 21.26 1.48 -24.32
C GLN A 209 20.06 1.44 -25.27
N TYR A 210 19.46 2.61 -25.52
CA TYR A 210 18.29 2.76 -26.36
C TYR A 210 18.66 3.26 -27.76
N PHE A 211 18.08 2.62 -28.78
CA PHE A 211 18.15 3.04 -30.17
C PHE A 211 16.75 3.15 -30.75
N ILE A 212 16.45 4.25 -31.46
CA ILE A 212 15.14 4.50 -32.05
C ILE A 212 15.25 4.49 -33.57
N PHE A 213 14.43 3.68 -34.23
CA PHE A 213 14.37 3.57 -35.68
C PHE A 213 12.94 3.76 -36.21
N ASP A 214 12.81 4.31 -37.41
CA ASP A 214 11.54 4.33 -38.14
C ASP A 214 11.29 2.99 -38.87
N LYS A 215 10.33 2.99 -39.81
CA LYS A 215 9.98 1.82 -40.64
C LYS A 215 11.06 1.44 -41.66
N ASP A 216 11.92 2.39 -42.01
CA ASP A 216 12.97 2.24 -43.03
C ASP A 216 14.34 1.97 -42.36
N GLU A 217 14.33 1.61 -41.07
CA GLU A 217 15.50 1.34 -40.22
C GLU A 217 16.46 2.54 -40.09
N LYS A 218 15.97 3.75 -40.35
CA LYS A 218 16.73 4.99 -40.14
C LYS A 218 16.70 5.35 -38.67
N ASN A 219 17.86 5.65 -38.09
CA ASN A 219 17.92 6.12 -36.71
C ASN A 219 17.32 7.54 -36.60
N ILE A 220 16.25 7.68 -35.82
CA ILE A 220 15.50 8.94 -35.64
C ILE A 220 15.72 9.57 -34.25
N PHE A 221 16.65 9.06 -33.43
CA PHE A 221 16.91 9.60 -32.09
C PHE A 221 17.30 11.08 -32.12
N LYS A 222 18.09 11.48 -33.13
CA LYS A 222 18.47 12.90 -33.32
C LYS A 222 17.28 13.79 -33.68
N GLU A 223 16.24 13.24 -34.30
CA GLU A 223 15.03 13.99 -34.64
C GLU A 223 14.24 14.29 -33.36
N PHE A 224 14.11 13.29 -32.46
CA PHE A 224 13.50 13.47 -31.13
C PHE A 224 14.25 14.51 -30.29
N MET A 225 15.59 14.47 -30.30
CA MET A 225 16.41 15.46 -29.59
C MET A 225 16.24 16.89 -30.11
N LYS A 226 16.11 17.06 -31.43
CA LYS A 226 15.93 18.40 -32.04
C LYS A 226 14.63 19.04 -31.61
N GLU A 227 13.54 18.27 -31.60
CA GLU A 227 12.23 18.76 -31.15
C GLU A 227 12.32 19.26 -29.69
N LEU A 228 13.03 18.55 -28.80
CA LEU A 228 13.22 18.96 -27.40
C LEU A 228 14.02 20.24 -27.23
N ILE A 229 15.09 20.42 -28.01
CA ILE A 229 15.90 21.65 -28.00
C ILE A 229 15.07 22.85 -28.46
N GLU A 230 14.20 22.66 -29.46
CA GLU A 230 13.27 23.70 -29.93
C GLU A 230 12.28 24.13 -28.82
N TYR A 231 11.89 23.20 -27.93
CA TYR A 231 11.07 23.49 -26.75
C TYR A 231 11.86 23.99 -25.52
N LYS A 232 13.18 24.24 -25.64
CA LYS A 232 14.08 24.68 -24.55
C LYS A 232 14.07 23.75 -23.33
N ILE A 233 13.89 22.46 -23.55
CA ILE A 233 13.99 21.44 -22.50
C ILE A 233 15.47 21.23 -22.16
N ASP A 234 15.78 21.13 -20.87
CA ASP A 234 17.14 21.11 -20.34
C ASP A 234 17.97 19.94 -20.92
N THR A 235 19.24 20.20 -21.23
CA THR A 235 20.14 19.22 -21.87
C THR A 235 20.59 18.09 -20.93
N GLU A 236 20.18 18.12 -19.66
CA GLU A 236 20.37 17.05 -18.67
C GLU A 236 19.21 16.04 -18.62
N ALA A 237 18.22 16.15 -19.52
CA ALA A 237 17.09 15.23 -19.58
C ALA A 237 17.54 13.76 -19.76
N LYS A 238 16.90 12.85 -19.03
CA LYS A 238 17.16 11.42 -19.17
C LYS A 238 16.73 10.93 -20.56
N ILE A 239 17.43 9.93 -21.10
CA ILE A 239 17.14 9.39 -22.43
C ILE A 239 15.72 8.84 -22.53
N GLU A 240 15.19 8.29 -21.44
CA GLU A 240 13.80 7.83 -21.33
C GLU A 240 12.79 8.96 -21.53
N ASP A 241 13.03 10.13 -20.93
CA ASP A 241 12.15 11.30 -21.06
C ASP A 241 12.15 11.83 -22.50
N ILE A 242 13.32 11.81 -23.14
CA ILE A 242 13.48 12.17 -24.56
C ILE A 242 12.65 11.22 -25.44
N ILE A 243 12.71 9.92 -25.18
CA ILE A 243 11.95 8.91 -25.90
C ILE A 243 10.44 9.15 -25.71
N ILE A 244 9.97 9.28 -24.47
CA ILE A 244 8.55 9.51 -24.16
C ILE A 244 8.06 10.78 -24.89
N SER A 245 8.79 11.89 -24.79
CA SER A 245 8.40 13.15 -25.42
C SER A 245 8.32 13.06 -26.94
N GLY A 246 9.29 12.42 -27.59
CA GLY A 246 9.27 12.22 -29.04
C GLY A 246 8.15 11.27 -29.47
N LEU A 247 7.86 10.22 -28.69
CA LEU A 247 6.71 9.34 -28.96
C LEU A 247 5.39 10.09 -28.86
N ILE A 248 5.21 10.95 -27.85
CA ILE A 248 4.02 11.78 -27.70
C ILE A 248 3.90 12.72 -28.91
N THR A 249 4.95 13.48 -29.20
CA THR A 249 4.97 14.49 -30.28
C THR A 249 4.71 13.93 -31.68
N ASN A 250 5.09 12.66 -31.91
CA ASN A 250 4.93 11.98 -33.19
C ASN A 250 3.69 11.06 -33.25
N ALA A 251 3.11 10.72 -32.09
CA ALA A 251 1.94 9.86 -31.92
C ALA A 251 1.92 8.66 -32.90
N PRO A 252 2.94 7.77 -32.85
CA PRO A 252 3.12 6.76 -33.89
C PRO A 252 1.95 5.78 -33.96
N LYS A 253 1.61 5.28 -35.16
CA LYS A 253 0.53 4.29 -35.31
C LYS A 253 0.88 2.95 -34.66
N LYS A 254 2.17 2.60 -34.65
CA LYS A 254 2.69 1.37 -34.06
C LYS A 254 4.06 1.60 -33.41
N LEU A 255 4.25 1.01 -32.25
CA LEU A 255 5.49 1.01 -31.49
C LEU A 255 5.92 -0.43 -31.25
N ILE A 256 7.12 -0.81 -31.72
CA ILE A 256 7.68 -2.13 -31.46
C ILE A 256 8.84 -2.00 -30.49
N ILE A 257 8.78 -2.69 -29.36
CA ILE A 257 9.83 -2.71 -28.34
C ILE A 257 10.61 -4.00 -28.46
N HIS A 258 11.91 -3.86 -28.75
CA HIS A 258 12.88 -4.93 -28.91
C HIS A 258 13.77 -5.02 -27.68
N GLY A 259 14.00 -6.23 -27.17
CA GLY A 259 14.90 -6.43 -26.03
C GLY A 259 14.32 -5.98 -24.69
N LYS A 260 13.00 -6.01 -24.46
CA LYS A 260 12.34 -5.60 -23.20
C LYS A 260 13.06 -6.09 -21.94
N LYS A 261 13.55 -7.33 -21.94
CA LYS A 261 14.29 -7.96 -20.83
C LYS A 261 15.56 -7.21 -20.41
N ASN A 262 16.13 -6.40 -21.30
CA ASN A 262 17.33 -5.61 -21.05
C ASN A 262 16.99 -4.22 -20.47
N CYS A 263 15.72 -3.84 -20.39
CA CYS A 263 15.30 -2.58 -19.79
C CYS A 263 15.41 -2.66 -18.26
N THR A 264 16.19 -1.76 -17.68
CA THR A 264 16.36 -1.64 -16.22
C THR A 264 15.33 -0.69 -15.60
N ASN A 265 14.81 0.27 -16.38
CA ASN A 265 13.83 1.25 -15.92
C ASN A 265 12.40 0.74 -16.16
N LYS A 266 11.78 0.19 -15.10
CA LYS A 266 10.41 -0.32 -15.16
C LYS A 266 9.36 0.77 -15.34
N GLU A 267 9.51 1.91 -14.66
CA GLU A 267 8.57 3.04 -14.75
C GLU A 267 8.47 3.59 -16.18
N PHE A 268 9.59 3.68 -16.89
CA PHE A 268 9.62 4.07 -18.30
C PHE A 268 8.80 3.10 -19.17
N MET A 269 9.00 1.79 -18.98
CA MET A 269 8.26 0.77 -19.71
C MET A 269 6.77 0.77 -19.38
N GLU A 270 6.42 0.88 -18.11
CA GLU A 270 5.03 0.98 -17.64
C GLU A 270 4.34 2.22 -18.19
N THR A 271 5.06 3.34 -18.28
CA THR A 271 4.55 4.58 -18.87
C THR A 271 4.30 4.42 -20.36
N ILE A 272 5.22 3.81 -21.13
CA ILE A 272 5.00 3.54 -22.56
C ILE A 272 3.79 2.62 -22.77
N GLU A 273 3.73 1.50 -22.03
CA GLU A 273 2.61 0.55 -22.11
C GLU A 273 1.28 1.22 -21.77
N SER A 274 1.29 2.04 -20.71
CA SER A 274 0.10 2.74 -20.24
C SER A 274 -0.35 3.78 -21.24
N VAL A 275 0.54 4.64 -21.77
CA VAL A 275 0.17 5.76 -22.65
C VAL A 275 -0.21 5.31 -24.06
N PHE A 276 0.52 4.35 -24.64
CA PHE A 276 0.35 3.96 -26.05
C PHE A 276 -0.49 2.69 -26.23
N GLU A 277 -0.81 1.96 -25.16
CA GLU A 277 -1.75 0.83 -25.10
C GLU A 277 -1.60 -0.14 -26.30
N ASN A 278 -2.64 -0.25 -27.12
CA ASN A 278 -2.74 -1.16 -28.26
C ASN A 278 -1.76 -0.85 -29.41
N LYS A 279 -1.09 0.31 -29.38
CA LYS A 279 -0.04 0.66 -30.34
C LYS A 279 1.28 -0.06 -30.01
N VAL A 280 1.46 -0.56 -28.79
CA VAL A 280 2.70 -1.21 -28.32
C VAL A 280 2.72 -2.70 -28.63
N VAL A 281 3.81 -3.18 -29.23
CA VAL A 281 4.06 -4.61 -29.51
C VAL A 281 5.45 -5.00 -29.03
N PHE A 282 5.54 -6.08 -28.26
CA PHE A 282 6.82 -6.64 -27.84
C PHE A 282 7.37 -7.61 -28.88
N CYS A 283 8.64 -7.41 -29.26
CA CYS A 283 9.33 -8.31 -30.17
C CYS A 283 9.83 -9.56 -29.42
N ASN A 284 9.57 -10.73 -30.00
CA ASN A 284 10.02 -12.03 -29.49
C ASN A 284 11.44 -12.43 -29.98
N GLY A 285 12.18 -11.49 -30.56
CA GLY A 285 13.48 -11.72 -31.19
C GLY A 285 13.37 -11.74 -32.71
N CYS A 286 14.00 -10.76 -33.35
CA CYS A 286 14.10 -10.65 -34.81
C CYS A 286 15.53 -10.29 -35.21
N ILE A 287 15.77 -10.10 -36.52
CA ILE A 287 17.08 -9.74 -37.07
C ILE A 287 17.63 -8.45 -36.41
N LEU A 288 16.80 -7.41 -36.23
CA LEU A 288 17.19 -6.18 -35.52
C LEU A 288 17.64 -6.42 -34.08
N CYS A 289 17.02 -7.38 -33.38
CA CYS A 289 17.47 -7.77 -32.04
C CYS A 289 18.86 -8.43 -32.10
N ILE A 290 19.13 -9.24 -33.11
CA ILE A 290 20.39 -9.97 -33.25
C ILE A 290 21.52 -9.01 -33.64
N GLU A 291 21.30 -8.17 -34.65
CA GLU A 291 22.32 -7.23 -35.17
C GLU A 291 22.78 -6.21 -34.13
N LYS A 292 21.94 -5.87 -33.15
CA LYS A 292 22.30 -4.96 -32.05
C LYS A 292 22.70 -5.67 -30.75
N GLN A 293 22.56 -7.00 -30.69
CA GLN A 293 23.10 -7.82 -29.59
C GLN A 293 24.55 -8.26 -29.85
N VAL A 294 24.99 -8.25 -31.10
CA VAL A 294 26.36 -8.60 -31.49
C VAL A 294 27.22 -7.33 -31.49
N LYS A 295 28.13 -7.23 -30.52
CA LYS A 295 29.25 -6.28 -30.57
C LYS A 295 30.10 -6.58 -31.81
N LEU A 296 30.40 -5.54 -32.59
CA LEU A 296 31.75 -5.43 -33.16
C LEU A 296 32.68 -4.94 -32.05
#